data_AF-A0A957VTD4-F1
#
_entry.id   AF-A0A957VTD4-F1
#
_cell.length_a   1.000
_cell.length_b   1.000
_cell.length_c   1.000
_cell.angle_alpha   90.00
_cell.angle_beta   90.00
_cell.angle_gamma   90.00
#
_symmetry.space_group_name_H-M   'P 1'
#
loop_
_entity.id
_entity.type
_entity.pdbx_description
1 polymer ?
#
loop_
_entity_poly.entity_id
_entity_poly.type
_entity_poly.pdbx_seq_one_letter_code
_entity_poly.pdbx_strand_id
1 'polypeptide(L)'
;ADLAEEQILLDPGPPITPGDLITRYNLELARGLLYWAREMRIRVADSYKDLFKYIKLFKLMYTIYPLAQNFGDAAVEPANLEPSHKPPGYHVTLHGPISPFVQSTIRYGLQFAKFLPALLLCQQWYMEADVQPPHHPGHEPLRYTLTDRSQLRTHFRASGMFDSRLEADFAAEFEEKYGGAKRKWELAREDELIIVGDSVMIPDFSLTHRKDGRRALLEIVGFWHPHYLRRKLEKIRLAGRTDLILLIYESANVAEGTFEAASAGEVLTFSRKPVLKDVLAAVERCAV
;
A
#
# COMPACT_ATOMS: atom_id res chain seq x y z
N ALA A 1 0.86 -30.13 -26.85
CA ALA A 1 -0.39 -29.62 -27.40
C ALA A 1 -0.78 -28.34 -26.66
N ASP A 2 -1.63 -27.51 -27.25
CA ASP A 2 -2.11 -26.22 -26.73
C ASP A 2 -3.38 -26.33 -25.86
N LEU A 3 -4.15 -27.41 -26.01
CA LEU A 3 -5.28 -27.73 -25.13
C LEU A 3 -4.79 -28.11 -23.73
N ALA A 4 -5.37 -27.50 -22.69
CA ALA A 4 -4.96 -27.70 -21.30
C ALA A 4 -5.08 -29.16 -20.84
N GLU A 5 -6.11 -29.88 -21.30
CA GLU A 5 -6.33 -31.31 -21.01
C GLU A 5 -5.33 -32.24 -21.71
N GLU A 6 -4.68 -31.78 -22.78
CA GLU A 6 -3.66 -32.52 -23.54
C GLU A 6 -2.23 -32.17 -23.09
N GLN A 7 -2.08 -31.38 -22.02
CA GLN A 7 -0.78 -31.05 -21.45
C GLN A 7 -0.26 -32.20 -20.58
N ILE A 8 0.99 -32.60 -20.83
CA ILE A 8 1.66 -33.63 -20.05
C ILE A 8 2.30 -32.97 -18.83
N LEU A 9 1.92 -33.42 -17.63
CA LEU A 9 2.53 -32.97 -16.38
C LEU A 9 3.95 -33.54 -16.25
N LEU A 10 4.97 -32.70 -16.48
CA LEU A 10 6.38 -33.10 -16.40
C LEU A 10 6.96 -32.98 -14.98
N ASP A 11 6.51 -31.99 -14.22
CA ASP A 11 6.94 -31.73 -12.85
C ASP A 11 5.72 -31.30 -12.01
N PRO A 12 5.26 -32.12 -11.06
CA PRO A 12 4.16 -31.77 -10.16
C PRO A 12 4.58 -30.75 -9.08
N GLY A 13 5.87 -30.41 -8.98
CA GLY A 13 6.43 -29.58 -7.93
C GLY A 13 6.57 -30.32 -6.59
N PRO A 14 6.80 -29.59 -5.49
CA PRO A 14 6.92 -30.20 -4.17
C PRO A 14 5.61 -30.90 -3.75
N PRO A 15 5.69 -32.03 -3.03
CA PRO A 15 4.51 -32.76 -2.58
C PRO A 15 3.65 -31.88 -1.67
N ILE A 16 2.33 -31.90 -1.91
CA ILE A 16 1.33 -31.18 -1.12
C ILE A 16 0.59 -32.20 -0.25
N THR A 17 0.56 -32.00 1.07
CA THR A 17 -0.23 -32.86 1.95
C THR A 17 -1.73 -32.52 1.87
N PRO A 18 -2.64 -33.43 2.25
CA PRO A 18 -4.06 -33.09 2.34
C PRO A 18 -4.35 -31.87 3.23
N GLY A 19 -3.59 -31.69 4.31
CA GLY A 19 -3.71 -30.54 5.20
C GLY A 19 -3.30 -29.22 4.52
N ASP A 20 -2.24 -29.25 3.71
CA ASP A 20 -1.81 -28.08 2.92
C ASP A 20 -2.87 -27.71 1.88
N LEU A 21 -3.48 -28.70 1.23
CA LEU A 21 -4.54 -28.48 0.26
C LEU A 21 -5.77 -27.84 0.89
N ILE A 22 -6.23 -28.35 2.05
CA ILE A 22 -7.35 -27.76 2.80
C ILE A 22 -7.02 -26.32 3.22
N THR A 23 -5.81 -26.09 3.71
CA THR A 23 -5.35 -24.75 4.11
C THR A 23 -5.42 -23.77 2.93
N ARG A 24 -4.90 -24.17 1.77
CA ARG A 24 -4.93 -23.35 0.55
C ARG A 24 -6.35 -23.14 0.06
N TYR A 25 -7.18 -24.18 0.06
CA TYR A 25 -8.59 -24.10 -0.31
C TYR A 25 -9.36 -23.10 0.56
N ASN A 26 -9.22 -23.18 1.88
CA ASN A 26 -9.90 -22.28 2.81
C ASN A 26 -9.48 -20.82 2.59
N LEU A 27 -8.20 -20.57 2.32
CA LEU A 27 -7.71 -19.23 1.98
C LEU A 27 -8.33 -18.72 0.67
N GLU A 28 -8.33 -19.52 -0.40
CA GLU A 28 -8.90 -19.10 -1.68
C GLU A 28 -10.42 -18.91 -1.61
N LEU A 29 -11.12 -19.75 -0.83
CA LEU A 29 -12.54 -19.58 -0.54
C LEU A 29 -12.81 -18.26 0.18
N ALA A 30 -12.01 -17.96 1.22
CA ALA A 30 -12.10 -16.72 1.98
C ALA A 30 -11.82 -15.48 1.11
N ARG A 31 -10.89 -15.59 0.14
CA ARG A 31 -10.56 -14.55 -0.83
C ARG A 31 -11.67 -14.34 -1.86
N GLY A 32 -12.37 -15.41 -2.24
CA GLY A 32 -13.42 -15.39 -3.26
C GLY A 32 -14.55 -14.41 -2.96
N LEU A 33 -14.92 -14.21 -1.70
CA LEU A 33 -15.98 -13.27 -1.33
C LEU A 33 -15.59 -11.80 -1.58
N LEU A 34 -14.29 -11.49 -1.61
CA LEU A 34 -13.78 -10.13 -1.74
C LEU A 34 -13.84 -9.57 -3.17
N TYR A 35 -14.10 -10.42 -4.18
CA TYR A 35 -14.35 -9.95 -5.54
C TYR A 35 -15.58 -9.04 -5.63
N TRP A 36 -16.52 -9.17 -4.69
CA TRP A 36 -17.74 -8.38 -4.61
C TRP A 36 -17.77 -7.48 -3.37
N ALA A 37 -16.61 -7.12 -2.84
CA ALA A 37 -16.52 -6.18 -1.72
C ALA A 37 -16.77 -4.74 -2.20
N ARG A 38 -17.59 -4.00 -1.46
CA ARG A 38 -17.74 -2.55 -1.61
C ARG A 38 -16.65 -1.81 -0.85
N GLU A 39 -16.38 -2.27 0.35
CA GLU A 39 -15.40 -1.70 1.27
C GLU A 39 -14.90 -2.80 2.21
N MET A 40 -13.63 -2.70 2.62
CA MET A 40 -13.04 -3.50 3.67
C MET A 40 -12.42 -2.58 4.72
N ARG A 41 -12.78 -2.78 5.98
CA ARG A 41 -12.32 -2.05 7.15
C ARG A 41 -11.48 -3.00 8.00
N ILE A 42 -10.23 -2.61 8.25
CA ILE A 42 -9.24 -3.41 8.98
C ILE A 42 -8.79 -2.61 10.18
N ARG A 43 -8.79 -3.23 11.36
CA ARG A 43 -8.05 -2.75 12.51
C ARG A 43 -6.81 -3.64 12.66
N VAL A 44 -5.65 -3.04 12.84
CA VAL A 44 -4.38 -3.76 13.02
C VAL A 44 -3.52 -3.08 14.09
N ALA A 45 -2.94 -3.84 15.02
CA ALA A 45 -2.08 -3.29 16.09
C ALA A 45 -0.58 -3.40 15.77
N ASP A 46 -0.15 -4.52 15.18
CA ASP A 46 1.25 -4.84 14.91
C ASP A 46 1.50 -5.11 13.42
N SER A 47 2.78 -5.19 13.04
CA SER A 47 3.22 -5.62 11.69
C SER A 47 2.54 -4.87 10.51
N TYR A 48 1.91 -3.74 10.80
CA TYR A 48 1.14 -2.94 9.86
C TYR A 48 2.01 -2.38 8.73
N LYS A 49 3.33 -2.29 8.91
CA LYS A 49 4.26 -1.91 7.85
C LYS A 49 4.23 -2.91 6.69
N ASP A 50 4.20 -4.22 6.97
CA ASP A 50 4.07 -5.23 5.92
C ASP A 50 2.69 -5.16 5.27
N LEU A 51 1.64 -4.93 6.07
CA LEU A 51 0.30 -4.71 5.54
C LEU A 51 0.27 -3.54 4.54
N PHE A 52 0.85 -2.39 4.90
CA PHE A 52 0.87 -1.18 4.08
C PHE A 52 1.67 -1.37 2.78
N LYS A 53 2.82 -2.04 2.84
CA LYS A 53 3.59 -2.44 1.66
C LYS A 53 2.76 -3.29 0.71
N TYR A 54 2.01 -4.26 1.22
CA TYR A 54 1.15 -5.09 0.38
C TYR A 54 -0.06 -4.32 -0.18
N ILE A 55 -0.63 -3.38 0.57
CA ILE A 55 -1.68 -2.47 0.06
C ILE A 55 -1.14 -1.67 -1.15
N LYS A 56 0.07 -1.12 -1.05
CA LYS A 56 0.73 -0.41 -2.15
C LYS A 56 1.08 -1.35 -3.31
N LEU A 57 1.62 -2.54 -3.03
CA LEU A 57 1.98 -3.56 -4.05
C LEU A 57 0.79 -3.96 -4.91
N PHE A 58 -0.36 -4.19 -4.27
CA PHE A 58 -1.60 -4.51 -4.96
C PHE A 58 -2.31 -3.28 -5.53
N LYS A 59 -1.75 -2.08 -5.34
CA LYS A 59 -2.25 -0.79 -5.85
C LYS A 59 -3.69 -0.54 -5.40
N LEU A 60 -4.00 -0.89 -4.15
CA LEU A 60 -5.34 -0.75 -3.60
C LEU A 60 -5.64 0.71 -3.30
N MET A 61 -6.92 1.06 -3.35
CA MET A 61 -7.39 2.38 -2.92
C MET A 61 -7.66 2.32 -1.42
N TYR A 62 -6.95 3.14 -0.65
CA TYR A 62 -7.00 3.05 0.81
C TYR A 62 -7.07 4.40 1.52
N THR A 63 -7.52 4.34 2.77
CA THR A 63 -7.38 5.39 3.77
C THR A 63 -6.90 4.77 5.06
N ILE A 64 -5.94 5.41 5.74
CA ILE A 64 -5.38 4.92 7.00
C ILE A 64 -5.56 6.01 8.03
N TYR A 65 -6.04 5.64 9.20
CA TYR A 65 -6.21 6.48 10.38
C TYR A 65 -5.49 5.82 11.54
N PRO A 66 -4.81 6.58 12.42
CA PRO A 66 -4.28 6.01 13.64
C PRO A 66 -5.42 5.68 14.62
N LEU A 67 -5.27 4.62 15.42
CA LEU A 67 -6.24 4.29 16.46
C LEU A 67 -6.05 5.20 17.69
N ALA A 68 -7.13 5.69 18.28
CA ALA A 68 -7.10 6.50 19.50
C ALA A 68 -6.82 5.67 20.76
N GLN A 69 -7.25 4.41 20.74
CA GLN A 69 -7.28 3.53 21.89
C GLN A 69 -6.78 2.14 21.51
N ASN A 70 -6.49 1.33 22.53
CA ASN A 70 -6.00 -0.03 22.36
C ASN A 70 -7.01 -0.92 21.64
N PHE A 71 -6.48 -2.01 21.09
CA PHE A 71 -7.26 -2.99 20.34
C PHE A 71 -8.31 -3.68 21.22
N GLY A 72 -9.61 -3.42 21.01
CA GLY A 72 -10.69 -4.08 21.77
C GLY A 72 -11.96 -3.27 22.00
N ASP A 73 -11.87 -1.93 21.97
CA ASP A 73 -13.03 -1.08 22.25
C ASP A 73 -13.93 -0.88 21.01
N ALA A 74 -15.25 -0.89 21.24
CA ALA A 74 -16.29 -1.11 20.22
C ALA A 74 -16.50 0.06 19.23
N ALA A 75 -15.86 1.21 19.45
CA ALA A 75 -15.91 2.35 18.54
C ALA A 75 -14.53 3.01 18.52
N VAL A 76 -13.86 2.96 17.37
CA VAL A 76 -12.62 3.70 17.17
C VAL A 76 -12.99 4.93 16.36
N GLU A 77 -13.27 6.03 17.05
CA GLU A 77 -13.25 7.33 16.39
C GLU A 77 -11.82 7.68 15.97
N PRO A 78 -11.62 8.33 14.81
CA PRO A 78 -10.31 8.81 14.42
C PRO A 78 -9.72 9.70 15.52
N ALA A 79 -8.46 9.43 15.84
CA ALA A 79 -7.77 10.11 16.92
C ALA A 79 -7.14 11.42 16.42
N ASN A 80 -7.42 12.54 17.09
CA ASN A 80 -6.54 13.69 17.06
C ASN A 80 -5.32 13.36 17.92
N LEU A 81 -4.36 12.58 17.39
CA LEU A 81 -3.14 12.27 18.13
C LEU A 81 -2.20 13.47 18.12
N GLU A 82 -1.70 13.80 19.31
CA GLU A 82 -0.49 14.59 19.47
C GLU A 82 0.66 13.90 18.70
N PRO A 83 1.46 14.62 17.88
CA PRO A 83 2.50 14.05 17.01
C PRO A 83 3.58 13.19 17.70
N SER A 84 3.66 13.25 19.03
CA SER A 84 4.71 12.63 19.84
C SER A 84 4.42 11.21 20.33
N HIS A 85 3.20 10.69 20.17
CA HIS A 85 2.83 9.35 20.63
C HIS A 85 2.63 8.36 19.48
N LYS A 86 3.34 7.23 19.54
CA LYS A 86 3.12 6.12 18.62
C LYS A 86 1.69 5.57 18.83
N PRO A 87 0.84 5.49 17.79
CA PRO A 87 -0.49 4.96 17.95
C PRO A 87 -0.46 3.47 18.31
N PRO A 88 -1.44 2.98 19.09
CA PRO A 88 -1.57 1.56 19.43
C PRO A 88 -1.89 0.66 18.23
N GLY A 89 -2.26 1.26 17.08
CA GLY A 89 -2.50 0.56 15.82
C GLY A 89 -3.08 1.50 14.77
N TYR A 90 -3.62 0.92 13.69
CA TYR A 90 -4.24 1.67 12.61
C TYR A 90 -5.61 1.09 12.22
N HIS A 91 -6.52 1.98 11.83
CA HIS A 91 -7.71 1.66 11.09
C HIS A 91 -7.46 1.91 9.60
N VAL A 92 -7.58 0.88 8.79
CA VAL A 92 -7.36 0.90 7.34
C VAL A 92 -8.69 0.63 6.65
N THR A 93 -9.11 1.53 5.78
CA THR A 93 -10.25 1.35 4.91
C THR A 93 -9.75 1.13 3.49
N LEU A 94 -10.10 0.01 2.87
CA LEU A 94 -9.81 -0.32 1.48
C LEU A 94 -11.11 -0.25 0.67
N HIS A 95 -11.12 0.52 -0.42
CA HIS A 95 -12.28 0.56 -1.31
C HIS A 95 -12.29 -0.69 -2.17
N GLY A 96 -13.40 -1.43 -2.13
CA GLY A 96 -13.54 -2.70 -2.80
C GLY A 96 -13.92 -2.57 -4.28
N PRO A 97 -13.95 -3.69 -5.02
CA PRO A 97 -14.08 -3.68 -6.47
C PRO A 97 -15.44 -3.21 -7.00
N ILE A 98 -16.49 -3.28 -6.18
CA ILE A 98 -17.83 -2.76 -6.53
C ILE A 98 -18.09 -1.38 -5.91
N SER A 99 -17.05 -0.73 -5.38
CA SER A 99 -17.14 0.67 -4.95
C SER A 99 -17.44 1.59 -6.14
N PRO A 100 -18.23 2.66 -5.96
CA PRO A 100 -18.50 3.64 -7.02
C PRO A 100 -17.24 4.32 -7.55
N PHE A 101 -16.11 4.21 -6.84
CA PHE A 101 -14.83 4.81 -7.23
C PHE A 101 -13.96 3.91 -8.12
N VAL A 102 -14.40 2.69 -8.44
CA VAL A 102 -13.63 1.70 -9.23
C VAL A 102 -14.30 1.46 -10.59
N GLN A 103 -13.65 1.89 -11.67
CA GLN A 103 -14.16 1.69 -13.05
C GLN A 103 -13.69 0.38 -13.70
N SER A 104 -12.53 -0.18 -13.31
CA SER A 104 -12.00 -1.46 -13.83
C SER A 104 -12.12 -2.58 -12.79
N THR A 105 -13.35 -3.06 -12.60
CA THR A 105 -13.74 -3.91 -11.46
C THR A 105 -13.07 -5.29 -11.46
N ILE A 106 -12.84 -5.91 -12.62
CA ILE A 106 -12.28 -7.27 -12.70
C ILE A 106 -10.79 -7.30 -12.33
N ARG A 107 -9.96 -6.45 -12.96
CA ARG A 107 -8.51 -6.43 -12.71
C ARG A 107 -8.20 -5.94 -11.31
N TYR A 108 -8.88 -4.87 -10.87
CA TYR A 108 -8.75 -4.38 -9.51
C TYR A 108 -9.27 -5.40 -8.50
N GLY A 109 -10.39 -6.08 -8.79
CA GLY A 109 -10.95 -7.13 -7.95
C GLY A 109 -10.01 -8.30 -7.72
N LEU A 110 -9.28 -8.72 -8.74
CA LEU A 110 -8.23 -9.73 -8.58
C LEU A 110 -7.11 -9.24 -7.64
N GLN A 111 -6.66 -7.99 -7.74
CA GLN A 111 -5.63 -7.45 -6.84
C GLN A 111 -6.15 -7.29 -5.41
N PHE A 112 -7.39 -6.80 -5.26
CA PHE A 112 -8.05 -6.65 -3.97
C PHE A 112 -8.21 -7.99 -3.24
N ALA A 113 -8.64 -9.04 -3.94
CA ALA A 113 -8.72 -10.39 -3.37
C ALA A 113 -7.32 -11.00 -3.12
N LYS A 114 -6.30 -10.65 -3.91
CA LYS A 114 -4.90 -11.06 -3.70
C LYS A 114 -4.25 -10.49 -2.45
N PHE A 115 -4.81 -9.42 -1.89
CA PHE A 115 -4.26 -8.79 -0.69
C PHE A 115 -4.51 -9.55 0.60
N LEU A 116 -5.62 -10.30 0.74
CA LEU A 116 -5.99 -10.95 2.01
C LEU A 116 -4.87 -11.72 2.72
N PRO A 117 -3.98 -12.49 2.04
CA PRO A 117 -2.88 -13.17 2.72
C PRO A 117 -1.89 -12.23 3.42
N ALA A 118 -1.79 -10.97 3.03
CA ALA A 118 -0.94 -9.98 3.70
C ALA A 118 -1.46 -9.60 5.09
N LEU A 119 -2.79 -9.55 5.26
CA LEU A 119 -3.41 -9.30 6.56
C LEU A 119 -3.03 -10.35 7.60
N LEU A 120 -2.93 -11.61 7.15
CA LEU A 120 -2.56 -12.76 7.97
C LEU A 120 -1.07 -12.75 8.41
N LEU A 121 -0.26 -11.77 7.97
CA LEU A 121 1.09 -11.55 8.51
C LEU A 121 1.05 -10.80 9.86
N CYS A 122 -0.05 -10.12 10.17
CA CYS A 122 -0.23 -9.40 11.43
C CYS A 122 -0.70 -10.37 12.52
N GLN A 123 -0.30 -10.12 13.78
CA GLN A 123 -0.66 -10.98 14.91
C GLN A 123 -1.99 -10.60 15.54
N GLN A 124 -2.31 -9.30 15.62
CA GLN A 124 -3.53 -8.76 16.20
C GLN A 124 -4.26 -7.89 15.19
N TRP A 125 -5.33 -8.44 14.62
CA TRP A 125 -6.12 -7.77 13.60
C TRP A 125 -7.59 -8.23 13.58
N TYR A 126 -8.43 -7.36 13.02
CA TYR A 126 -9.85 -7.58 12.78
C TYR A 126 -10.17 -6.99 11.41
N MET A 127 -10.85 -7.75 10.56
CA MET A 127 -11.31 -7.30 9.26
C MET A 127 -12.81 -7.50 9.13
N GLU A 128 -13.46 -6.47 8.59
CA GLU A 128 -14.84 -6.52 8.16
C GLU A 128 -14.94 -5.99 6.73
N ALA A 129 -15.75 -6.64 5.90
CA ALA A 129 -16.05 -6.19 4.55
C ALA A 129 -17.54 -6.21 4.29
N ASP A 130 -18.02 -5.19 3.58
CA ASP A 130 -19.38 -5.17 3.01
C ASP A 130 -19.32 -5.86 1.64
N VAL A 131 -19.88 -7.07 1.53
CA VAL A 131 -19.84 -7.88 0.30
C VAL A 131 -21.23 -8.05 -0.31
N GLN A 132 -21.33 -7.98 -1.63
CA GLN A 132 -22.61 -8.15 -2.33
C GLN A 132 -22.48 -9.15 -3.49
N PRO A 133 -22.51 -10.46 -3.19
CA PRO A 133 -22.41 -11.49 -4.21
C PRO A 133 -23.59 -11.45 -5.21
N PRO A 134 -23.37 -11.77 -6.50
CA PRO A 134 -24.41 -11.66 -7.53
C PRO A 134 -25.65 -12.53 -7.28
N HIS A 135 -25.46 -13.66 -6.58
CA HIS A 135 -26.50 -14.64 -6.28
C HIS A 135 -27.24 -14.34 -4.98
N HIS A 136 -26.95 -13.20 -4.33
CA HIS A 136 -27.64 -12.72 -3.14
C HIS A 136 -28.40 -11.43 -3.47
N PRO A 137 -29.67 -11.51 -3.92
CA PRO A 137 -30.41 -10.40 -4.51
C PRO A 137 -30.89 -9.32 -3.51
N GLY A 138 -30.46 -9.40 -2.23
CA GLY A 138 -30.75 -8.37 -1.25
C GLY A 138 -30.10 -7.02 -1.62
N HIS A 139 -30.80 -5.92 -1.36
CA HIS A 139 -30.28 -4.57 -1.56
C HIS A 139 -29.15 -4.22 -0.59
N GLU A 140 -29.13 -4.84 0.59
CA GLU A 140 -28.11 -4.62 1.60
C GLU A 140 -26.91 -5.57 1.42
N PRO A 141 -25.67 -5.04 1.56
CA PRO A 141 -24.48 -5.88 1.53
C PRO A 141 -24.43 -6.78 2.77
N LEU A 142 -23.89 -7.98 2.58
CA LEU A 142 -23.58 -8.90 3.67
C LEU A 142 -22.33 -8.43 4.40
N ARG A 143 -22.32 -8.58 5.73
CA ARG A 143 -21.13 -8.35 6.54
C ARG A 143 -20.26 -9.60 6.58
N TYR A 144 -19.02 -9.48 6.08
CA TYR A 144 -18.03 -10.54 6.06
C TYR A 144 -16.88 -10.21 7.01
N THR A 145 -16.70 -11.02 8.05
CA THR A 145 -15.72 -10.75 9.12
C THR A 145 -14.67 -11.85 9.18
N LEU A 146 -13.40 -11.47 9.31
CA LEU A 146 -12.30 -12.35 9.71
C LEU A 146 -11.53 -11.72 10.87
N THR A 147 -10.90 -12.54 11.68
CA THR A 147 -10.10 -12.10 12.83
C THR A 147 -8.78 -12.87 12.88
N ASP A 148 -7.87 -12.43 13.73
CA ASP A 148 -6.66 -13.17 14.12
C ASP A 148 -6.93 -14.60 14.61
N ARG A 149 -8.16 -14.93 15.00
CA ARG A 149 -8.60 -16.28 15.39
C ARG A 149 -9.07 -17.14 14.22
N SER A 150 -9.23 -16.57 13.03
CA SER A 150 -9.58 -17.32 11.82
C SER A 150 -8.42 -18.25 11.45
N GLN A 151 -8.69 -19.55 11.28
CA GLN A 151 -7.68 -20.58 11.00
C GLN A 151 -7.19 -20.55 9.53
N LEU A 152 -6.88 -19.36 9.02
CA LEU A 152 -6.30 -19.15 7.68
C LEU A 152 -4.79 -19.04 7.81
N ARG A 153 -4.05 -19.55 6.81
CA ARG A 153 -2.59 -19.43 6.78
C ARG A 153 -2.16 -18.64 5.57
N THR A 154 -1.22 -17.73 5.77
CA THR A 154 -0.61 -17.00 4.67
C THR A 154 0.47 -17.83 3.98
N HIS A 155 0.54 -17.67 2.66
CA HIS A 155 1.70 -18.09 1.87
C HIS A 155 2.65 -16.93 1.57
N PHE A 156 2.29 -15.70 1.96
CA PHE A 156 3.20 -14.57 1.86
C PHE A 156 4.31 -14.68 2.91
N ARG A 157 5.38 -13.94 2.67
CA ARG A 157 6.47 -13.77 3.63
C ARG A 157 6.38 -12.34 4.15
N ALA A 158 6.75 -12.14 5.41
CA ALA A 158 7.06 -10.79 5.89
C ALA A 158 8.07 -10.19 4.90
N SER A 159 7.81 -8.96 4.47
CA SER A 159 8.23 -8.51 3.14
C SER A 159 9.74 -8.60 2.93
N GLY A 160 10.12 -9.15 1.77
CA GLY A 160 11.30 -8.69 1.01
C GLY A 160 10.94 -7.40 0.28
N MET A 161 11.93 -6.52 0.11
CA MET A 161 11.80 -5.14 -0.37
C MET A 161 11.20 -5.12 -1.79
N PHE A 162 9.99 -4.60 -2.07
CA PHE A 162 9.59 -3.83 -3.28
C PHE A 162 8.13 -4.10 -3.67
N ASP A 163 7.36 -3.03 -3.85
CA ASP A 163 5.91 -2.98 -4.12
C ASP A 163 5.59 -2.55 -5.57
N SER A 164 6.51 -1.87 -6.26
CA SER A 164 6.44 -1.69 -7.71
C SER A 164 7.79 -1.93 -8.41
N ARG A 165 7.76 -2.36 -9.68
CA ARG A 165 8.99 -2.50 -10.49
C ARG A 165 9.75 -1.17 -10.59
N LEU A 166 9.04 -0.05 -10.65
CA LEU A 166 9.65 1.27 -10.73
C LEU A 166 10.41 1.63 -9.45
N GLU A 167 9.81 1.37 -8.29
CA GLU A 167 10.43 1.58 -6.99
C GLU A 167 11.59 0.60 -6.74
N ALA A 168 11.42 -0.65 -7.16
CA ALA A 168 12.48 -1.66 -7.15
C ALA A 168 13.68 -1.22 -7.96
N ASP A 169 13.45 -0.82 -9.21
CA ASP A 169 14.48 -0.39 -10.14
C ASP A 169 15.17 0.88 -9.60
N PHE A 170 14.41 1.82 -9.01
CA PHE A 170 14.96 3.03 -8.38
C PHE A 170 15.89 2.70 -7.21
N ALA A 171 15.45 1.85 -6.27
CA ALA A 171 16.25 1.50 -5.10
C ALA A 171 17.48 0.66 -5.47
N ALA A 172 17.33 -0.28 -6.41
CA ALA A 172 18.45 -1.07 -6.91
C ALA A 172 19.50 -0.18 -7.58
N GLU A 173 19.08 0.76 -8.44
CA GLU A 173 19.99 1.71 -9.08
C GLU A 173 20.66 2.65 -8.07
N PHE A 174 19.94 3.06 -7.02
CA PHE A 174 20.52 3.85 -5.93
C PHE A 174 21.61 3.08 -5.18
N GLU A 175 21.36 1.81 -4.83
CA GLU A 175 22.37 0.97 -4.17
C GLU A 175 23.58 0.75 -5.07
N GLU A 176 23.36 0.47 -6.36
CA GLU A 176 24.44 0.27 -7.33
C GLU A 176 25.33 1.52 -7.48
N LYS A 177 24.75 2.71 -7.62
CA LYS A 177 25.49 3.94 -7.93
C LYS A 177 25.98 4.72 -6.73
N TYR A 178 25.23 4.70 -5.63
CA TYR A 178 25.45 5.55 -4.45
C TYR A 178 25.56 4.74 -3.15
N GLY A 179 25.63 3.41 -3.26
CA GLY A 179 25.93 2.51 -2.14
C GLY A 179 27.40 2.41 -1.75
N GLY A 180 27.67 1.42 -0.91
CA GLY A 180 29.02 1.10 -0.43
C GLY A 180 29.63 2.12 0.53
N ALA A 181 30.96 2.06 0.69
CA ALA A 181 31.70 2.73 1.77
C ALA A 181 31.66 4.27 1.72
N LYS A 182 31.36 4.87 0.57
CA LYS A 182 31.27 6.34 0.38
C LYS A 182 29.84 6.88 0.37
N ARG A 183 28.86 6.05 0.73
CA ARG A 183 27.45 6.43 0.82
C ARG A 183 27.27 7.65 1.74
N LYS A 184 26.66 8.71 1.20
CA LYS A 184 26.27 9.92 1.96
C LYS A 184 24.84 9.85 2.47
N TRP A 185 23.95 9.25 1.71
CA TRP A 185 22.51 9.18 1.98
C TRP A 185 22.10 7.71 2.20
N GLU A 186 21.35 7.45 3.25
CA GLU A 186 20.70 6.16 3.52
C GLU A 186 19.28 6.22 3.00
N LEU A 187 18.99 5.39 1.98
CA LEU A 187 17.66 5.24 1.43
C LEU A 187 16.89 4.21 2.26
N ALA A 188 15.77 4.64 2.85
CA ALA A 188 14.83 3.78 3.54
C ALA A 188 13.46 3.84 2.83
N ARG A 189 12.63 2.83 3.06
CA ARG A 189 11.34 2.65 2.37
C ARG A 189 10.21 2.64 3.36
N GLU A 190 9.15 3.40 3.06
CA GLU A 190 7.91 3.44 3.85
C GLU A 190 8.16 3.51 5.37
N ASP A 191 9.22 4.20 5.77
CA ASP A 191 9.70 4.25 7.15
C ASP A 191 9.26 5.53 7.86
N GLU A 192 8.75 6.50 7.11
CA GLU A 192 8.11 7.71 7.61
C GLU A 192 6.59 7.64 7.50
N LEU A 193 5.90 8.09 8.55
CA LEU A 193 4.45 8.26 8.57
C LEU A 193 4.16 9.74 8.80
N ILE A 194 3.50 10.38 7.83
CA ILE A 194 3.06 11.76 7.93
C ILE A 194 1.59 11.74 8.37
N ILE A 195 1.29 12.31 9.53
CA ILE A 195 -0.09 12.55 9.97
C ILE A 195 -0.61 13.77 9.21
N VAL A 196 -1.72 13.59 8.50
CA VAL A 196 -2.35 14.59 7.63
C VAL A 196 -3.82 14.69 8.00
N GLY A 197 -4.16 15.68 8.82
CA GLY A 197 -5.46 15.79 9.46
C GLY A 197 -5.69 14.60 10.38
N ASP A 198 -6.76 13.85 10.12
CA ASP A 198 -7.08 12.58 10.80
C ASP A 198 -6.44 11.36 10.14
N SER A 199 -5.91 11.50 8.92
CA SER A 199 -5.40 10.39 8.11
C SER A 199 -3.88 10.30 8.09
N VAL A 200 -3.34 9.20 7.58
CA VAL A 200 -1.91 8.97 7.40
C VAL A 200 -1.55 8.99 5.91
N MET A 201 -0.41 9.61 5.60
CA MET A 201 0.31 9.51 4.34
C MET A 201 1.64 8.80 4.58
N ILE A 202 2.01 7.90 3.68
CA ILE A 202 3.24 7.10 3.77
C ILE A 202 4.03 7.34 2.49
N PRO A 203 5.11 8.15 2.53
CA PRO A 203 6.01 8.30 1.40
C PRO A 203 6.61 6.96 0.96
N ASP A 204 6.90 6.81 -0.32
CA ASP A 204 7.53 5.60 -0.86
C ASP A 204 8.97 5.43 -0.34
N PHE A 205 9.73 6.53 -0.25
CA PHE A 205 11.09 6.53 0.28
C PHE A 205 11.37 7.68 1.23
N SER A 206 12.40 7.50 2.06
CA SER A 206 13.12 8.59 2.72
C SER A 206 14.62 8.46 2.45
N LEU A 207 15.32 9.60 2.39
CA LEU A 207 16.77 9.65 2.35
C LEU A 207 17.26 10.40 3.57
N THR A 208 18.10 9.75 4.37
CA THR A 208 18.71 10.34 5.58
C THR A 208 20.21 10.50 5.38
N HIS A 209 20.74 11.71 5.58
CA HIS A 209 22.17 11.94 5.42
C HIS A 209 22.95 11.43 6.62
N ARG A 210 23.98 10.62 6.37
CA ARG A 210 24.69 9.84 7.42
C ARG A 210 25.47 10.70 8.42
N LYS A 211 25.81 11.93 8.06
CA LYS A 211 26.68 12.78 8.91
C LYS A 211 25.93 13.81 9.73
N ASP A 212 24.95 14.48 9.13
CA ASP A 212 24.21 15.59 9.75
C ASP A 212 22.76 15.21 10.09
N GLY A 213 22.29 14.03 9.66
CA GLY A 213 20.95 13.53 9.95
C GLY A 213 19.83 14.17 9.14
N ARG A 214 20.15 15.11 8.22
CA ARG A 214 19.13 15.77 7.39
C ARG A 214 18.33 14.75 6.60
N ARG A 215 17.04 14.97 6.44
CA ARG A 215 16.14 14.01 5.80
C ARG A 215 15.25 14.64 4.75
N ALA A 216 15.05 13.92 3.65
CA ALA A 216 14.06 14.24 2.62
C ALA A 216 13.19 13.01 2.33
N LEU A 217 11.96 13.24 1.89
CA LEU A 217 10.96 12.23 1.59
C LEU A 217 10.71 12.22 0.08
N LEU A 218 10.46 11.05 -0.49
CA LEU A 218 10.13 10.88 -1.91
C LEU A 218 8.80 10.15 -2.06
N GLU A 219 7.98 10.64 -2.99
CA GLU A 219 6.74 9.99 -3.41
C GLU A 219 6.72 9.82 -4.93
N ILE A 220 6.55 8.59 -5.41
CA ILE A 220 6.47 8.29 -6.84
C ILE A 220 5.00 8.26 -7.28
N VAL A 221 4.63 9.18 -8.17
CA VAL A 221 3.27 9.28 -8.72
C VAL A 221 3.25 8.75 -10.16
N GLY A 222 2.78 7.50 -10.30
CA GLY A 222 2.53 6.86 -11.59
C GLY A 222 1.13 7.09 -12.16
N PHE A 223 0.64 6.12 -12.96
CA PHE A 223 -0.71 6.14 -13.53
C PHE A 223 -1.75 5.75 -12.46
N TRP A 224 -2.66 6.67 -12.16
CA TRP A 224 -3.75 6.47 -11.20
C TRP A 224 -5.10 6.91 -11.77
N HIS A 225 -6.18 6.37 -11.22
CA HIS A 225 -7.52 6.86 -11.53
C HIS A 225 -7.68 8.32 -11.07
N PRO A 226 -8.30 9.22 -11.86
CA PRO A 226 -8.50 10.63 -11.48
C PRO A 226 -9.09 10.89 -10.09
N HIS A 227 -9.97 10.02 -9.57
CA HIS A 227 -10.51 10.16 -8.22
C HIS A 227 -9.48 9.81 -7.14
N TYR A 228 -8.66 8.78 -7.36
CA TYR A 228 -7.56 8.43 -6.47
C TYR A 228 -6.53 9.56 -6.40
N LEU A 229 -6.15 10.07 -7.57
CA LEU A 229 -5.15 11.11 -7.65
C LEU A 229 -5.58 12.38 -6.91
N ARG A 230 -6.85 12.80 -7.07
CA ARG A 230 -7.39 13.96 -6.34
C ARG A 230 -7.23 13.82 -4.83
N ARG A 231 -7.55 12.65 -4.25
CA ARG A 231 -7.38 12.40 -2.82
C ARG A 231 -5.90 12.39 -2.40
N LYS A 232 -5.02 11.82 -3.23
CA LYS A 232 -3.57 11.83 -2.99
C LYS A 232 -3.03 13.28 -2.99
N LEU A 233 -3.42 14.10 -3.97
CA LEU A 233 -3.04 15.50 -4.05
C LEU A 233 -3.54 16.32 -2.86
N GLU A 234 -4.76 16.05 -2.38
CA GLU A 234 -5.29 16.69 -1.18
C GLU A 234 -4.43 16.34 0.06
N LYS A 235 -4.04 15.07 0.21
CA LYS A 235 -3.13 14.66 1.29
C LYS A 235 -1.76 15.32 1.20
N ILE A 236 -1.18 15.40 0.00
CA ILE A 236 0.11 16.08 -0.24
C ILE A 236 0.00 17.56 0.17
N ARG A 237 -1.07 18.23 -0.25
CA ARG A 237 -1.31 19.64 0.08
C ARG A 237 -1.47 19.87 1.57
N LEU A 238 -2.22 19.01 2.25
CA LEU A 238 -2.44 19.08 3.70
C LEU A 238 -1.18 18.71 4.48
N ALA A 239 -0.32 17.83 3.96
CA ALA A 239 0.97 17.51 4.58
C ALA A 239 1.88 18.73 4.66
N GLY A 240 1.86 19.61 3.64
CA GLY A 240 2.57 20.89 3.64
C GLY A 240 4.09 20.77 3.84
N ARG A 241 4.66 19.61 3.54
CA ARG A 241 6.07 19.28 3.77
C ARG A 241 6.93 19.83 2.62
N THR A 242 7.89 20.70 2.96
CA THR A 242 8.87 21.25 1.99
C THR A 242 9.97 20.24 1.65
N ASP A 243 10.20 19.26 2.51
CA ASP A 243 11.15 18.17 2.35
C ASP A 243 10.57 16.95 1.62
N LEU A 244 9.31 17.02 1.17
CA LEU A 244 8.67 15.99 0.34
C LEU A 244 8.83 16.32 -1.14
N ILE A 245 9.54 15.46 -1.86
CA ILE A 245 9.78 15.58 -3.30
C ILE A 245 8.86 14.63 -4.05
N LEU A 246 8.11 15.16 -5.01
CA LEU A 246 7.24 14.36 -5.86
C LEU A 246 7.96 13.96 -7.15
N LEU A 247 7.95 12.67 -7.47
CA LEU A 247 8.46 12.13 -8.72
C LEU A 247 7.26 11.75 -9.61
N ILE A 248 6.97 12.55 -10.63
CA ILE A 248 5.77 12.42 -11.46
C ILE A 248 6.09 11.74 -12.79
N TYR A 249 5.36 10.67 -13.10
CA TYR A 249 5.41 10.08 -14.43
C TYR A 249 4.69 10.98 -15.44
N GLU A 250 5.33 11.37 -16.54
CA GLU A 250 4.80 12.35 -17.50
C GLU A 250 3.44 11.98 -18.11
N SER A 251 3.09 10.69 -18.18
CA SER A 251 1.78 10.26 -18.67
C SER A 251 0.69 10.18 -17.58
N ALA A 252 0.98 10.70 -16.38
CA ALA A 252 -0.05 10.97 -15.40
C ALA A 252 -1.05 11.97 -16.04
N ASN A 253 -2.26 11.49 -16.31
CA ASN A 253 -3.29 12.23 -17.06
C ASN A 253 -3.90 13.37 -16.21
N VAL A 254 -3.13 14.44 -16.02
CA VAL A 254 -3.41 15.55 -15.11
C VAL A 254 -3.07 16.86 -15.80
N ALA A 255 -3.82 17.92 -15.50
CA ALA A 255 -3.50 19.25 -16.02
C ALA A 255 -2.13 19.72 -15.51
N GLU A 256 -1.39 20.39 -16.38
CA GLU A 256 -0.10 21.02 -16.06
C GLU A 256 -0.24 21.96 -14.85
N GLY A 257 0.76 21.98 -13.96
CA GLY A 257 0.75 22.80 -12.75
C GLY A 257 -0.05 22.23 -11.58
N THR A 258 -0.79 21.13 -11.75
CA THR A 258 -1.62 20.55 -10.68
C THR A 258 -0.78 20.02 -9.52
N PHE A 259 0.37 19.40 -9.81
CA PHE A 259 1.24 18.82 -8.79
C PHE A 259 2.02 19.90 -8.04
N GLU A 260 2.49 20.91 -8.77
CA GLU A 260 3.19 22.07 -8.26
C GLU A 260 2.29 22.91 -7.36
N ALA A 261 1.00 23.04 -7.70
CA ALA A 261 0.02 23.72 -6.86
C ALA A 261 -0.33 22.93 -5.59
N ALA A 262 -0.20 21.60 -5.62
CA ALA A 262 -0.49 20.74 -4.47
C ALA A 262 0.71 20.54 -3.54
N SER A 263 1.94 20.59 -4.07
CA SER A 263 3.17 20.32 -3.31
C SER A 263 3.76 21.59 -2.70
N ALA A 264 4.20 21.50 -1.44
CA ALA A 264 5.05 22.53 -0.83
C ALA A 264 6.54 22.29 -1.10
N GLY A 265 6.93 21.07 -1.50
CA GLY A 265 8.29 20.70 -1.88
C GLY A 265 8.47 20.54 -3.39
N GLU A 266 9.66 20.14 -3.81
CA GLU A 266 10.01 20.04 -5.23
C GLU A 266 9.20 18.97 -5.99
N VAL A 267 8.90 19.25 -7.27
CA VAL A 267 8.23 18.34 -8.19
C VAL A 267 9.17 18.08 -9.36
N LEU A 268 9.47 16.81 -9.62
CA LEU A 268 10.32 16.37 -10.74
C LEU A 268 9.51 15.43 -11.64
N THR A 269 9.58 15.63 -12.95
CA THR A 269 8.90 14.77 -13.93
C THR A 269 9.87 13.76 -14.55
N PHE A 270 9.34 12.61 -15.00
CA PHE A 270 10.12 11.63 -15.76
C PHE A 270 9.26 10.82 -16.75
N SER A 271 9.85 10.43 -17.88
CA SER A 271 9.18 9.70 -18.98
C SER A 271 9.32 8.17 -18.94
N ARG A 272 10.34 7.65 -18.23
CA ARG A 272 10.58 6.21 -18.07
C ARG A 272 10.94 5.82 -16.64
N LYS A 273 11.94 6.48 -16.07
CA LYS A 273 12.35 6.32 -14.67
C LYS A 273 12.91 7.64 -14.12
N PRO A 274 12.82 7.89 -12.80
CA PRO A 274 13.44 9.07 -12.19
C PRO A 274 14.95 9.12 -12.43
N VAL A 275 15.48 10.30 -12.72
CA VAL A 275 16.92 10.50 -12.90
C VAL A 275 17.56 10.72 -11.53
N LEU A 276 18.25 9.70 -10.98
CA LEU A 276 18.83 9.76 -9.63
C LEU A 276 19.70 10.97 -9.33
N LYS A 277 20.45 11.46 -10.33
CA LYS A 277 21.27 12.67 -10.16
C LYS A 277 20.42 13.90 -9.82
N ASP A 278 19.30 14.06 -10.50
CA ASP A 278 18.40 15.20 -10.33
C ASP A 278 17.62 15.04 -9.03
N VAL A 279 17.19 13.81 -8.71
CA VAL A 279 16.56 13.47 -7.44
C VAL A 279 17.49 13.79 -6.27
N LEU A 280 18.76 13.38 -6.32
CA LEU A 280 19.72 13.67 -5.25
C LEU A 280 20.06 15.16 -5.15
N ALA A 281 20.07 15.88 -6.26
CA ALA A 281 20.23 17.33 -6.23
C ALA A 281 19.03 18.02 -5.53
N ALA A 282 17.81 17.53 -5.76
CA ALA A 282 16.62 17.99 -5.04
C ALA A 282 16.67 17.62 -3.55
N VAL A 283 17.07 16.39 -3.22
CA VAL A 283 17.27 15.93 -1.82
C VAL A 283 18.24 16.85 -1.08
N GLU A 284 19.38 17.20 -1.67
CA GLU A 284 20.34 18.10 -1.02
C GLU A 284 19.77 19.50 -0.72
N ARG A 285 18.87 20.01 -1.59
CA ARG A 285 18.21 21.32 -1.42
C ARG A 285 17.08 21.29 -0.41
N CYS A 286 16.30 20.20 -0.38
CA CYS A 286 15.05 20.11 0.38
C CYS A 286 15.21 19.47 1.76
N ALA A 287 16.27 18.69 1.98
CA ALA A 287 16.44 17.94 3.22
C ALA A 287 16.61 18.87 4.43
N VAL A 288 15.83 18.60 5.48
CA VAL A 288 15.78 19.36 6.74
C VAL A 288 16.39 18.59 7.90
#